data_AF-Q4RNE4-F1
#
_entry.id   AF-Q4RNE4-F1
#
_cell.length_a   1.000
_cell.length_b   1.000
_cell.length_c   1.000
_cell.angle_alpha   90.00
_cell.angle_beta   90.00
_cell.angle_gamma   90.00
#
_symmetry.space_group_name_H-M   'P 1'
#
loop_
_entity.id
_entity.type
_entity.pdbx_description
1 polymer ?
#
loop_
_entity_poly.entity_id
_entity_poly.type
_entity_poly.pdbx_seq_one_letter_code
_entity_poly.pdbx_strand_id
1 'polypeptide(L)'
;MLKSKTFVKKTRSGGVVKVVREHYLRDDIWCGSECCIECKQESGVLQKDARIESNLCDYPHYLIPDTNVVLHQVKLRLSFPT
;
A
#
# COMPACT_ATOMS: atom_id res chain seq x y z
N MET A 1 -8.98 11.70 13.60
CA MET A 1 -8.87 13.18 13.45
C MET A 1 -9.33 13.61 12.06
N LEU A 2 -10.22 14.61 11.94
CA LEU A 2 -10.75 15.08 10.64
C LEU A 2 -9.78 16.09 9.99
N LYS A 3 -9.41 15.84 8.73
CA LYS A 3 -8.65 16.77 7.88
C LYS A 3 -9.44 17.06 6.61
N SER A 4 -9.19 18.19 5.97
CA SER A 4 -9.75 18.51 4.65
C SER A 4 -8.64 18.52 3.60
N LYS A 5 -8.86 17.84 2.47
CA LYS A 5 -7.97 17.85 1.32
C LYS A 5 -8.65 18.63 0.19
N THR A 6 -8.00 19.71 -0.24
CA THR A 6 -8.49 20.53 -1.34
C THR A 6 -7.60 20.34 -2.56
N PHE A 7 -8.21 20.21 -3.74
CA PHE A 7 -7.51 20.09 -5.01
C PHE A 7 -8.36 20.67 -6.14
N VAL A 8 -7.71 21.08 -7.22
CA VAL A 8 -8.38 21.59 -8.40
C VAL A 8 -8.39 20.49 -9.46
N LYS A 9 -9.54 20.26 -10.10
CA LYS A 9 -9.67 19.33 -11.22
C LYS A 9 -10.24 20.03 -12.45
N LYS A 10 -9.73 19.67 -13.63
CA LYS A 10 -10.35 20.03 -14.90
C LYS A 10 -11.43 19.01 -15.25
N THR A 11 -12.61 19.46 -15.64
CA THR A 11 -13.72 18.60 -16.07
C THR A 11 -13.55 18.19 -17.52
N ARG A 12 -14.29 17.16 -17.96
CA ARG A 12 -14.29 16.71 -19.36
C ARG A 12 -14.72 17.83 -20.33
N SER A 13 -15.60 18.73 -19.88
CA SER A 13 -16.04 19.92 -20.64
C SER A 13 -15.04 21.08 -20.62
N GLY A 14 -13.86 20.91 -20.01
CA GLY A 14 -12.80 21.92 -19.96
C GLY A 14 -12.92 22.92 -18.81
N GLY A 15 -14.00 22.89 -18.03
CA GLY A 15 -14.17 23.73 -16.85
C GLY A 15 -13.21 23.36 -15.72
N VAL A 16 -12.86 24.34 -14.87
CA VAL A 16 -11.97 24.14 -13.72
C VAL A 16 -12.80 24.22 -12.45
N VAL A 17 -12.75 23.16 -11.63
CA VAL A 17 -13.55 23.06 -10.39
C VAL A 17 -12.62 22.79 -9.21
N LYS A 18 -12.75 23.59 -8.15
CA LYS A 18 -12.11 23.32 -6.85
C LYS A 18 -12.93 22.29 -6.09
N VAL A 19 -12.31 21.19 -5.71
CA VAL A 19 -12.92 20.10 -4.95
C VAL A 19 -12.36 20.11 -3.53
N VAL A 20 -13.25 20.06 -2.55
CA VAL A 20 -12.93 19.92 -1.13
C VAL A 20 -13.45 18.57 -0.68
N ARG A 21 -12.58 17.72 -0.13
CA ARG A 21 -12.95 16.41 0.43
C ARG A 21 -12.53 16.31 1.87
N GLU A 22 -13.39 15.71 2.67
CA GLU A 22 -13.05 15.27 4.02
C GLU A 22 -12.10 14.07 3.94
N HIS A 23 -11.11 14.06 4.83
CA HIS A 23 -10.12 13.01 4.97
C HIS A 23 -10.06 12.58 6.43
N TYR A 24 -10.48 11.35 6.67
CA TYR A 24 -10.56 10.77 7.99
C TYR A 24 -9.26 10.00 8.27
N LEU A 25 -8.51 10.45 9.28
CA LEU A 25 -7.37 9.69 9.81
C LEU A 25 -7.89 8.75 10.90
N ARG A 26 -7.68 7.46 10.65
CA ARG A 26 -8.09 6.32 11.48
C ARG A 26 -6.88 5.80 12.26
N ASP A 27 -7.10 5.48 13.53
CA ASP A 27 -6.07 4.92 14.42
C ASP A 27 -6.15 3.37 14.50
N ASP A 28 -7.17 2.79 13.87
CA ASP A 28 -7.47 1.36 13.83
C ASP A 28 -7.05 0.69 12.51
N ILE A 29 -5.99 1.22 11.87
CA ILE A 29 -5.36 0.59 10.71
C ILE A 29 -4.17 -0.24 11.18
N TRP A 30 -4.30 -1.56 11.12
CA TRP A 30 -3.27 -2.49 11.59
C TRP A 30 -2.21 -2.77 10.52
N CYS A 31 -1.00 -3.10 10.96
CA CYS A 31 0.14 -3.34 10.06
C CYS A 31 0.04 -4.64 9.25
N GLY A 32 -0.81 -5.61 9.64
CA GLY A 32 -0.99 -6.87 8.92
C GLY A 32 0.10 -7.93 9.20
N SER A 33 1.09 -7.65 10.04
CA SER A 33 2.23 -8.54 10.32
C SER A 33 1.97 -9.50 11.46
N GLU A 34 2.22 -10.80 11.23
CA GLU A 34 2.22 -11.84 12.27
C GLU A 34 3.28 -11.60 13.36
N CYS A 35 4.32 -10.79 13.07
CA CYS A 35 5.34 -10.43 14.05
C CYS A 35 4.86 -9.36 15.05
N CYS A 36 3.77 -8.66 14.75
CA CYS A 36 3.34 -7.52 15.54
C CYS A 36 2.60 -7.97 16.80
N ILE A 37 3.03 -7.46 17.96
CA ILE A 37 2.41 -7.71 19.27
C ILE A 37 1.55 -6.53 19.76
N GLU A 38 1.62 -5.38 19.07
CA GLU A 38 0.91 -4.16 19.46
C GLU A 38 -0.45 -4.02 18.77
N CYS A 39 -0.54 -4.45 17.50
CA CYS A 39 -1.78 -4.39 16.73
C CYS A 39 -2.76 -5.47 17.21
N LYS A 40 -4.04 -5.11 17.36
CA LYS A 40 -5.11 -6.03 17.78
C LYS A 40 -5.64 -6.91 16.64
N GLN A 41 -4.82 -7.26 15.65
CA GLN A 41 -5.28 -8.00 14.48
C GLN A 41 -5.52 -9.47 14.84
N GLU A 42 -6.60 -10.05 14.32
CA GLU A 42 -6.95 -11.46 14.55
C GLU A 42 -6.14 -12.42 13.67
N SER A 43 -5.88 -12.03 12.42
CA SER A 43 -5.03 -12.81 11.50
C SER A 43 -4.10 -11.88 10.71
N GLY A 44 -2.81 -12.18 10.75
CA GLY A 44 -1.81 -11.49 9.93
C GLY A 44 -1.79 -12.05 8.52
N VAL A 45 -1.74 -11.18 7.52
CA VAL A 45 -1.54 -11.57 6.12
C VAL A 45 -0.05 -11.59 5.79
N LEU A 46 0.75 -10.77 6.46
CA LEU A 46 2.19 -10.72 6.29
C LEU A 46 2.85 -11.72 7.24
N GLN A 47 3.33 -12.81 6.65
CA GLN A 47 3.97 -13.90 7.37
C GLN A 47 5.23 -13.43 8.10
N LYS A 48 5.51 -14.05 9.25
CA LYS A 48 6.75 -13.82 9.99
C LYS A 48 7.98 -14.39 9.28
N ASP A 49 7.89 -15.62 8.80
CA ASP A 49 9.01 -16.36 8.21
C ASP A 49 8.94 -16.38 6.68
N ALA A 50 8.63 -15.23 6.07
CA ALA A 50 8.57 -15.11 4.62
C ALA A 50 9.94 -15.44 3.99
N ARG A 51 10.00 -16.53 3.22
CA ARG A 51 11.22 -16.96 2.52
C ARG A 51 11.27 -16.30 1.15
N ILE A 52 12.11 -15.28 1.04
CA ILE A 52 12.49 -14.67 -0.23
C ILE A 52 13.94 -15.05 -0.46
N GLU A 53 14.21 -15.78 -1.56
CA GLU A 53 15.58 -16.04 -1.98
C GLU A 53 16.19 -14.73 -2.47
N SER A 54 17.09 -14.16 -1.68
CA SER A 54 17.80 -12.91 -1.98
C SER A 54 19.26 -13.07 -1.63
N ASN A 55 20.14 -12.70 -2.56
CA ASN A 55 21.59 -12.66 -2.32
C ASN A 55 22.04 -11.34 -1.67
N LEU A 56 21.12 -10.39 -1.48
CA LEU A 56 21.40 -9.06 -0.92
C LEU A 56 21.02 -8.97 0.56
N CYS A 57 19.98 -9.70 0.97
CA CYS A 57 19.46 -9.71 2.33
C CYS A 57 19.20 -11.16 2.75
N ASP A 58 20.06 -11.70 3.63
CA ASP A 58 19.97 -13.10 4.10
C ASP A 58 18.96 -13.31 5.24
N TYR A 59 18.07 -12.33 5.47
CA TYR A 59 17.05 -12.34 6.52
C TYR A 59 15.66 -12.06 5.96
N PRO A 60 14.59 -12.56 6.60
CA PRO A 60 13.20 -12.29 6.18
C PRO A 60 12.91 -10.78 6.18
N HIS A 61 12.35 -10.28 5.09
CA HIS A 61 12.05 -8.85 4.91
C HIS A 61 10.77 -8.65 4.11
N TYR A 62 10.14 -7.48 4.29
CA TYR A 62 8.98 -7.06 3.51
C TYR A 62 9.39 -6.17 2.33
N LEU A 63 8.69 -6.33 1.21
CA LEU A 63 8.89 -5.51 0.02
C LEU A 63 7.77 -4.47 -0.07
N ILE A 64 8.15 -3.19 -0.18
CA ILE A 64 7.23 -2.07 -0.38
C ILE A 64 7.54 -1.46 -1.75
N PRO A 65 6.85 -1.89 -2.82
CA PRO A 65 7.13 -1.40 -4.16
C PRO A 65 6.66 0.03 -4.35
N ASP A 66 7.42 0.82 -5.11
CA ASP A 66 6.99 2.15 -5.55
C ASP A 66 5.97 2.04 -6.71
N THR A 67 5.22 3.12 -6.92
CA THR A 67 4.26 3.27 -8.02
C THR A 67 4.88 2.94 -9.37
N ASN A 68 6.10 3.43 -9.65
CA ASN A 68 6.76 3.20 -10.93
C ASN A 68 7.14 1.72 -11.12
N VAL A 69 7.61 1.06 -10.06
CA VAL A 69 7.96 -0.36 -10.08
C VAL A 69 6.72 -1.18 -10.43
N VAL A 70 5.59 -0.91 -9.77
CA VAL A 70 4.31 -1.58 -10.08
C VAL A 70 3.90 -1.31 -11.53
N LEU A 71 3.86 -0.05 -11.97
CA LEU A 71 3.40 0.30 -13.32
C LEU A 71 4.21 -0.35 -14.44
N HIS A 72 5.53 -0.45 -14.28
CA HIS A 72 6.42 -0.98 -15.32
C HIS A 72 6.64 -2.49 -15.21
N GLN A 73 6.48 -3.10 -14.02
CA GLN A 73 6.85 -4.49 -13.78
C GLN A 73 5.67 -5.41 -13.42
N VAL A 74 4.43 -4.92 -13.37
CA VAL A 74 3.24 -5.78 -13.14
C VAL A 74 3.16 -6.94 -14.14
N LYS A 75 3.68 -6.77 -15.36
CA LYS A 75 3.72 -7.83 -16.38
C LYS A 75 4.62 -9.02 -16.00
N LEU A 76 5.68 -8.79 -15.21
CA LEU A 76 6.55 -9.86 -14.70
C LEU A 76 5.86 -10.76 -13.67
N ARG A 77 4.83 -10.28 -12.96
CA ARG A 77 4.12 -11.06 -11.93
C ARG A 77 2.99 -11.94 -12.47
N LEU A 78 2.40 -11.60 -13.62
CA LEU A 78 1.29 -12.35 -14.23
C LEU A 78 1.75 -13.50 -15.15
N SER A 79 3.06 -13.73 -15.28
CA SER A 79 3.65 -14.77 -16.14
C SER A 79 4.28 -15.94 -15.37
N PHE A 80 4.10 -16.01 -14.04
CA PHE A 80 4.32 -17.24 -13.30
C PHE A 80 3.04 -18.08 -13.37
N PRO A 81 3.01 -19.16 -14.17
CA PRO A 81 1.94 -20.13 -14.04
C PRO A 81 2.10 -20.79 -12.67
N THR A 82 0.99 -20.90 -11.94
CA THR A 82 0.80 -22.02 -11.02
C THR A 82 0.95 -23.33 -11.78
#